data_AF-A0A2H3TH03-F1
#
_entry.id   AF-A0A2H3TH03-F1
#
_cell.length_a   1.000
_cell.length_b   1.000
_cell.length_c   1.000
_cell.angle_alpha   90.00
_cell.angle_beta   90.00
_cell.angle_gamma   90.00
#
_symmetry.space_group_name_H-M   'P 1'
#
loop_
_entity.id
_entity.type
_entity.pdbx_description
1 polymer ?
#
loop_
_entity_poly.entity_id
_entity_poly.type
_entity_poly.pdbx_seq_one_letter_code
_entity_poly.pdbx_strand_id
1 'polypeptide(L)'
;MPKILVTETRRITLELISEALRDRESRPETSTIRELVLSNLEDTPLPKDLTHNLLRNIDRLHMYFTYAYDDRENSVFSPYIQQTLLPSVAERLVELTLAGWLWGAIPVEFNGKGLSFPRLKRLKLDHYIILRQDQFDWVLEQRSLIDLQLYNCKIATHCVVHQDDFEYWSVNLSGWKKLADSYEEMHHPNLGSMLNTPHFGEIRPGWYMSDLRWSNMFDRVHQHLPLLQNFTFEGAGCGAFLEHYPCRPGTDGMAGRYITYGDGFWAKMWYRPLREHLRKPTCFFDDNMPGTPVGLYTRTKEADQQALEKLTEATRKRRSGKQCALEGRSVVRQRG
;
A
#
# COMPACT_ATOMS: atom_id res chain seq x y z
N MET A 1 0.45 26.96 15.40
CA MET A 1 1.89 27.31 15.20
C MET A 1 2.14 27.45 13.72
N PRO A 2 2.96 28.41 13.26
CA PRO A 2 3.24 28.55 11.83
C PRO A 2 4.01 27.33 11.30
N LYS A 3 3.58 26.78 10.16
CA LYS A 3 4.12 25.58 9.49
C LYS A 3 5.67 25.61 9.36
N ILE A 4 6.21 26.80 9.07
CA ILE A 4 7.65 27.08 8.96
C ILE A 4 8.42 26.72 10.24
N LEU A 5 7.85 26.98 11.42
CA LEU A 5 8.52 26.72 12.71
C LEU A 5 8.58 25.22 13.03
N VAL A 6 7.60 24.44 12.56
CA VAL A 6 7.52 22.99 12.78
C VAL A 6 8.51 22.25 11.87
N THR A 7 8.57 22.62 10.58
CA THR A 7 9.50 22.03 9.61
C THR A 7 10.96 22.24 10.01
N GLU A 8 11.29 23.43 10.54
CA GLU A 8 12.65 23.77 10.98
C GLU A 8 13.05 22.98 12.25
N THR A 9 12.14 22.84 13.21
CA THR A 9 12.36 22.03 14.42
C THR A 9 12.62 20.56 14.07
N ARG A 10 11.91 20.01 13.07
CA ARG A 10 12.09 18.63 12.59
C ARG A 10 13.46 18.43 11.94
N ARG A 11 13.86 19.33 11.03
CA ARG A 11 15.17 19.28 10.37
C ARG A 11 16.29 19.27 11.41
N ILE A 12 16.23 20.20 12.37
CA ILE A 12 17.19 20.28 13.49
C ILE A 12 17.20 18.99 14.30
N THR A 13 16.03 18.42 14.61
CA THR A 13 15.94 17.15 15.36
C THR A 13 16.63 16.00 14.63
N LEU A 14 16.41 15.87 13.32
CA LEU A 14 17.04 14.84 12.51
C LEU A 14 18.55 15.07 12.38
N GLU A 15 19.01 16.32 12.31
CA GLU A 15 20.43 16.66 12.31
C GLU A 15 21.11 16.27 13.62
N LEU A 16 20.49 16.58 14.76
CA LEU A 16 20.98 16.15 16.07
C LEU A 16 21.02 14.63 16.20
N ILE A 17 20.01 13.92 15.68
CA ILE A 17 20.03 12.45 15.64
C ILE A 17 21.19 11.97 14.76
N SER A 18 21.40 12.57 13.58
CA SER A 18 22.49 12.22 12.69
C SER A 18 23.88 12.46 13.31
N GLU A 19 24.05 13.51 14.10
CA GLU A 19 25.26 13.76 14.89
C GLU A 19 25.44 12.71 15.97
N ALA A 20 24.40 12.43 16.76
CA ALA A 20 24.43 11.42 17.80
C ALA A 20 24.76 10.02 17.26
N LEU A 21 24.27 9.67 16.07
CA LEU A 21 24.61 8.41 15.39
C LEU A 21 26.12 8.35 15.04
N ARG A 22 26.67 9.42 14.49
CA ARG A 22 28.12 9.50 14.16
C ARG A 22 29.00 9.44 15.40
N ASP A 23 28.63 10.16 16.45
CA ASP A 23 29.32 10.16 17.73
C ASP A 23 29.26 8.81 18.45
N ARG A 24 28.18 8.05 18.23
CA ARG A 24 28.09 6.68 18.72
C ARG A 24 28.98 5.75 17.91
N GLU A 25 29.01 5.88 16.58
CA GLU A 25 29.82 5.05 15.67
C GLU A 25 31.33 5.22 15.89
N SER A 26 31.78 6.38 16.38
CA SER A 26 33.19 6.63 16.68
C SER A 26 33.69 5.94 17.96
N ARG A 27 32.80 5.35 18.76
CA ARG A 27 33.15 4.69 20.03
C ARG A 27 33.35 3.19 19.81
N PRO A 28 34.48 2.59 20.22
CA PRO A 28 34.78 1.17 19.96
C PRO A 28 33.85 0.17 20.66
N GLU A 29 33.25 0.56 21.79
CA GLU A 29 32.48 -0.35 22.66
C GLU A 29 30.96 -0.26 22.45
N THR A 30 30.49 0.53 21.50
CA THR A 30 29.07 0.75 21.25
C THR A 30 28.58 -0.09 20.08
N SER A 31 27.42 -0.72 20.25
CA SER A 31 26.72 -1.40 19.16
C SER A 31 26.23 -0.42 18.10
N THR A 32 26.38 -0.78 16.83
CA THR A 32 25.81 -0.04 15.70
C THR A 32 24.29 -0.10 15.73
N ILE A 33 23.64 1.06 15.53
CA ILE A 33 22.18 1.11 15.38
C ILE A 33 21.82 0.58 13.99
N ARG A 34 20.90 -0.39 13.95
CA ARG A 34 20.46 -1.08 12.72
C ARG A 34 19.00 -0.86 12.38
N GLU A 35 18.26 -0.19 13.25
CA GLU A 35 16.82 0.00 13.13
C GLU A 35 16.49 1.48 13.28
N LEU A 36 15.68 1.97 12.34
CA LEU A 36 15.18 3.34 12.36
C LEU A 36 13.66 3.32 12.20
N VAL A 37 12.99 4.03 13.11
CA VAL A 37 11.54 4.20 13.12
C VAL A 37 11.23 5.68 12.98
N LEU A 38 10.46 6.03 11.93
CA LEU A 38 10.02 7.39 11.62
C LEU A 38 8.48 7.41 11.64
N SER A 39 7.87 7.81 12.76
CA SER A 39 6.42 7.69 12.99
C SER A 39 5.59 8.93 12.63
N ASN A 40 6.23 10.00 12.16
CA ASN A 40 5.57 11.24 11.74
C ASN A 40 6.42 11.93 10.67
N LEU A 41 6.75 11.17 9.61
CA LEU A 41 7.53 11.71 8.52
C LEU A 41 6.60 12.51 7.61
N GLU A 42 6.65 13.84 7.72
CA GLU A 42 5.88 14.71 6.84
C GLU A 42 6.44 14.63 5.42
N ASP A 43 5.61 15.06 4.48
CA ASP A 43 5.77 14.98 3.04
C ASP A 43 6.79 15.98 2.46
N THR A 44 8.01 16.03 3.02
CA THR A 44 9.09 16.86 2.49
C THR A 44 10.40 16.08 2.34
N PRO A 45 11.12 16.20 1.21
CA PRO A 45 12.46 15.65 1.08
C PRO A 45 13.41 16.15 2.16
N LEU A 46 14.26 15.25 2.64
CA LEU A 46 15.37 15.61 3.52
C LEU A 46 16.61 15.98 2.69
N PRO A 47 17.52 16.83 3.22
CA PRO A 47 18.84 17.02 2.62
C PRO A 47 19.54 15.68 2.37
N LYS A 48 20.27 15.56 1.25
CA LYS A 48 20.92 14.29 0.84
C LYS A 48 21.92 13.79 1.89
N ASP A 49 22.74 14.68 2.43
CA ASP A 49 23.76 14.31 3.43
C ASP A 49 23.11 13.80 4.72
N LEU A 50 22.02 14.44 5.15
CA LEU A 50 21.26 14.01 6.31
C LEU A 50 20.65 12.62 6.10
N THR A 51 20.08 12.39 4.92
CA THR A 51 19.49 11.10 4.55
C THR A 51 20.53 9.99 4.54
N HIS A 52 21.67 10.23 3.90
CA HIS A 52 22.76 9.28 3.86
C HIS A 52 23.25 8.93 5.28
N ASN A 53 23.46 9.93 6.14
CA ASN A 53 23.98 9.70 7.48
C ASN A 53 22.98 8.96 8.40
N LEU A 54 21.69 9.29 8.32
CA LEU A 54 20.65 8.60 9.08
C LEU A 54 20.50 7.13 8.68
N LEU A 55 20.73 6.81 7.41
CA LEU A 55 20.38 5.51 6.83
C LEU A 55 21.56 4.57 6.59
N ARG A 56 22.80 5.06 6.64
CA ARG A 56 24.04 4.34 6.28
C ARG A 56 24.15 2.91 6.80
N ASN A 57 23.72 2.67 8.04
CA ASN A 57 23.87 1.41 8.77
C ASN A 57 22.55 0.71 9.09
N ILE A 58 21.44 1.22 8.57
CA ILE A 58 20.10 0.73 8.85
C ILE A 58 19.80 -0.49 7.99
N ASP A 59 19.46 -1.59 8.66
CA ASP A 59 19.02 -2.83 8.03
C ASP A 59 17.49 -3.04 8.21
N ARG A 60 16.85 -2.27 9.10
CA ARG A 60 15.41 -2.32 9.39
C ARG A 60 14.83 -0.90 9.41
N LEU A 61 13.96 -0.59 8.46
CA LEU A 61 13.39 0.74 8.29
C LEU A 61 11.88 0.71 8.42
N HIS A 62 11.33 1.54 9.29
CA HIS A 62 9.90 1.65 9.52
C HIS A 62 9.46 3.11 9.38
N MET A 63 8.56 3.38 8.42
CA MET A 63 8.11 4.73 8.10
C MET A 63 6.58 4.83 8.14
N TYR A 64 6.09 5.83 8.86
CA TYR A 64 4.71 6.30 8.84
C TYR A 64 4.67 7.69 8.22
N PHE A 65 3.97 7.79 7.10
CA PHE A 65 3.76 9.03 6.37
C PHE A 65 2.56 9.78 6.95
N THR A 66 2.76 11.06 7.20
CA THR A 66 1.67 11.99 7.48
C THR A 66 1.42 12.83 6.24
N TYR A 67 0.36 12.48 5.50
CA TYR A 67 -0.09 13.24 4.34
C TYR A 67 -0.91 14.45 4.80
N ALA A 68 -0.48 15.65 4.43
CA ALA A 68 -1.32 16.83 4.48
C ALA A 68 -2.13 16.87 3.17
N TYR A 69 -3.43 16.52 3.20
CA TYR A 69 -4.27 16.40 2.00
C TYR A 69 -4.32 17.67 1.12
N ASP A 70 -3.91 18.82 1.67
CA ASP A 70 -4.14 20.15 1.10
C ASP A 70 -2.89 20.80 0.47
N ASP A 71 -1.77 20.08 0.33
CA ASP A 71 -0.49 20.70 -0.06
C ASP A 71 0.21 20.07 -1.26
N ARG A 72 0.83 20.94 -2.08
CA ARG A 72 1.63 20.60 -3.27
C ARG A 72 2.88 19.75 -2.93
N GLU A 73 3.32 19.80 -1.68
CA GLU A 73 4.54 19.17 -1.17
C GLU A 73 4.52 17.65 -1.32
N ASN A 74 3.34 17.02 -1.17
CA ASN A 74 3.13 15.59 -1.36
C ASN A 74 3.65 15.06 -2.70
N SER A 75 3.51 15.86 -3.77
CA SER A 75 3.90 15.48 -5.14
C SER A 75 5.40 15.30 -5.29
N VAL A 76 6.21 15.96 -4.45
CA VAL A 76 7.68 15.89 -4.47
C VAL A 76 8.18 14.78 -3.55
N PHE A 77 7.48 14.55 -2.44
CA PHE A 77 7.89 13.58 -1.43
C PHE A 77 7.81 12.13 -1.91
N SER A 78 6.72 11.73 -2.57
CA SER A 78 6.59 10.34 -3.06
C SER A 78 7.72 9.97 -4.06
N PRO A 79 8.05 10.80 -5.08
CA PRO A 79 9.23 10.60 -5.90
C PRO A 79 10.53 10.54 -5.10
N TYR A 80 10.72 11.41 -4.11
CA TYR A 80 11.90 11.38 -3.26
C TYR A 80 12.05 10.04 -2.49
N ILE A 81 10.95 9.52 -1.93
CA ILE A 81 10.97 8.22 -1.25
C ILE A 81 11.35 7.10 -2.22
N GLN A 82 10.72 7.05 -3.40
CA GLN A 82 10.94 6.01 -4.40
C GLN A 82 12.33 6.06 -5.04
N GLN A 83 12.81 7.26 -5.37
CA GLN A 83 13.98 7.44 -6.24
C GLN A 83 15.25 7.78 -5.46
N THR A 84 15.13 8.22 -4.20
CA THR A 84 16.29 8.63 -3.39
C THR A 84 16.37 7.88 -2.06
N LEU A 85 15.33 7.96 -1.21
CA LEU A 85 15.42 7.44 0.15
C LEU A 85 15.51 5.92 0.19
N LEU A 86 14.56 5.21 -0.43
CA LEU A 86 14.55 3.74 -0.41
C LEU A 86 15.75 3.12 -1.14
N PRO A 87 16.19 3.62 -2.31
CA PRO A 87 17.41 3.13 -2.95
C PRO A 87 18.66 3.24 -2.08
N SER A 88 18.75 4.25 -1.19
CA SER A 88 19.93 4.46 -0.34
C SER A 88 20.18 3.33 0.68
N VAL A 89 19.15 2.54 1.01
CA VAL A 89 19.23 1.41 1.96
C VAL A 89 19.07 0.05 1.29
N ALA A 90 18.88 0.03 -0.04
CA ALA A 90 18.33 -1.12 -0.75
C ALA A 90 19.12 -2.43 -0.56
N GLU A 91 20.45 -2.35 -0.65
CA GLU A 91 21.36 -3.50 -0.57
C GLU A 91 21.43 -4.16 0.81
N ARG A 92 21.05 -3.43 1.86
CA ARG A 92 21.18 -3.88 3.26
C ARG A 92 19.85 -4.29 3.88
N LEU A 93 18.77 -3.69 3.40
CA LEU A 93 17.47 -3.77 4.04
C LEU A 93 16.97 -5.21 4.16
N VAL A 94 16.70 -5.63 5.40
CA VAL A 94 16.17 -6.95 5.77
C VAL A 94 14.70 -6.86 6.16
N GLU A 95 14.27 -5.71 6.69
CA GLU A 95 12.89 -5.43 7.07
C GLU A 95 12.48 -4.02 6.66
N LEU A 96 11.29 -3.91 6.05
CA LEU A 96 10.71 -2.66 5.64
C LEU A 96 9.25 -2.58 6.09
N THR A 97 8.90 -1.48 6.75
CA THR A 97 7.50 -1.09 6.96
C THR A 97 7.23 0.24 6.29
N LEU A 98 6.23 0.27 5.41
CA LEU A 98 5.67 1.50 4.85
C LEU A 98 4.20 1.61 5.27
N ALA A 99 3.85 2.70 5.91
CA ALA A 99 2.47 3.02 6.24
C ALA A 99 2.20 4.51 6.13
N GLY A 100 0.92 4.83 6.13
CA GLY A 100 0.41 6.19 6.19
C GLY A 100 -1.09 6.12 6.04
N TRP A 101 -1.79 7.23 6.23
CA TRP A 101 -3.22 7.22 5.98
C TRP A 101 -3.51 7.16 4.48
N LEU A 102 -4.11 6.05 4.02
CA LEU A 102 -4.67 5.89 2.65
C LEU A 102 -3.72 6.34 1.53
N TRP A 103 -2.54 5.70 1.45
CA TRP A 103 -1.44 6.17 0.62
C TRP A 103 -1.20 5.32 -0.63
N GLY A 104 -0.42 5.89 -1.56
CA GLY A 104 0.07 5.19 -2.74
C GLY A 104 -0.78 5.33 -3.99
N ALA A 105 -1.96 5.93 -3.91
CA ALA A 105 -2.82 6.21 -5.07
C ALA A 105 -3.09 7.72 -5.17
N ILE A 106 -4.25 8.12 -5.67
CA ILE A 106 -4.67 9.52 -5.79
C ILE A 106 -4.64 10.20 -4.41
N PRO A 107 -4.08 11.42 -4.24
CA PRO A 107 -3.55 12.27 -5.31
C PRO A 107 -2.16 11.84 -5.81
N VAL A 108 -1.28 11.33 -4.96
CA VAL A 108 0.11 11.05 -5.34
C VAL A 108 0.42 9.56 -5.35
N GLU A 109 0.64 9.02 -6.54
CA GLU A 109 0.95 7.62 -6.72
C GLU A 109 2.28 7.23 -6.04
N PHE A 110 2.26 6.06 -5.39
CA PHE A 110 3.47 5.33 -5.04
C PHE A 110 3.61 4.07 -5.88
N ASN A 111 4.57 4.09 -6.81
CA ASN A 111 4.91 2.98 -7.68
C ASN A 111 6.38 2.62 -7.48
N GLY A 112 6.65 1.52 -6.79
CA GLY A 112 8.02 1.10 -6.46
C GLY A 112 8.82 0.54 -7.64
N LYS A 113 8.42 0.79 -8.90
CA LYS A 113 9.11 0.25 -10.07
C LYS A 113 10.60 0.57 -10.04
N GLY A 114 11.43 -0.46 -10.16
CA GLY A 114 12.89 -0.34 -10.10
C GLY A 114 13.47 -0.44 -8.68
N LEU A 115 12.64 -0.49 -7.63
CA LEU A 115 13.11 -0.82 -6.28
C LEU A 115 13.46 -2.31 -6.19
N SER A 116 14.70 -2.59 -5.83
CA SER A 116 15.21 -3.95 -5.63
C SER A 116 15.86 -4.05 -4.26
N PHE A 117 15.33 -4.91 -3.40
CA PHE A 117 15.84 -5.15 -2.05
C PHE A 117 16.32 -6.61 -1.93
N PRO A 118 17.55 -6.93 -2.40
CA PRO A 118 18.00 -8.32 -2.53
C PRO A 118 18.02 -9.10 -1.21
N ARG A 119 18.12 -8.39 -0.07
CA ARG A 119 18.16 -9.00 1.27
C ARG A 119 16.84 -8.94 2.04
N LEU A 120 15.81 -8.31 1.49
CA LEU A 120 14.54 -8.07 2.20
C LEU A 120 13.86 -9.39 2.54
N LYS A 121 13.65 -9.64 3.83
CA LYS A 121 12.97 -10.84 4.33
C LYS A 121 11.56 -10.55 4.80
N ARG A 122 11.30 -9.33 5.26
CA ARG A 122 10.02 -8.94 5.86
C ARG A 122 9.56 -7.61 5.27
N LEU A 123 8.34 -7.59 4.75
CA LEU A 123 7.69 -6.38 4.25
C LEU A 123 6.32 -6.22 4.89
N LYS A 124 6.09 -5.06 5.51
CA LYS A 124 4.78 -4.65 6.05
C LYS A 124 4.31 -3.42 5.28
N LEU A 125 3.14 -3.53 4.66
CA LEU A 125 2.42 -2.40 4.09
C LEU A 125 1.14 -2.19 4.91
N ASP A 126 0.90 -0.96 5.35
CA ASP A 126 -0.33 -0.62 6.07
C ASP A 126 -1.04 0.54 5.37
N HIS A 127 -2.35 0.39 5.12
CA HIS A 127 -3.20 1.36 4.42
C HIS A 127 -2.74 1.72 2.99
N TYR A 128 -1.98 0.83 2.34
CA TYR A 128 -1.57 1.01 0.94
C TYR A 128 -2.74 0.79 -0.01
N ILE A 129 -2.97 1.74 -0.91
CA ILE A 129 -3.99 1.70 -1.95
C ILE A 129 -3.34 1.33 -3.28
N ILE A 130 -3.86 0.25 -3.87
CA ILE A 130 -3.47 -0.25 -5.18
C ILE A 130 -4.46 0.27 -6.22
N LEU A 131 -4.00 1.20 -7.05
CA LEU A 131 -4.75 1.79 -8.16
C LEU A 131 -4.60 0.97 -9.44
N ARG A 132 -3.42 0.40 -9.68
CA ARG A 132 -3.11 -0.39 -10.87
C ARG A 132 -2.31 -1.64 -10.52
N GLN A 133 -2.36 -2.61 -11.43
CA GLN A 133 -1.67 -3.88 -11.23
C GLN A 133 -0.14 -3.73 -11.12
N ASP A 134 0.46 -2.90 -11.98
CA ASP A 134 1.91 -2.65 -12.05
C ASP A 134 2.45 -1.99 -10.77
N GLN A 135 1.59 -1.23 -10.08
CA GLN A 135 1.94 -0.52 -8.86
C GLN A 135 2.36 -1.46 -7.72
N PHE A 136 1.89 -2.71 -7.72
CA PHE A 136 2.25 -3.73 -6.73
C PHE A 136 3.43 -4.62 -7.17
N ASP A 137 3.89 -4.50 -8.42
CA ASP A 137 4.88 -5.43 -9.00
C ASP A 137 6.22 -5.37 -8.26
N TRP A 138 6.61 -4.21 -7.75
CA TRP A 138 7.82 -4.07 -6.94
C TRP A 138 7.79 -4.98 -5.71
N VAL A 139 6.63 -5.25 -5.10
CA VAL A 139 6.53 -6.21 -3.98
C VAL A 139 6.80 -7.63 -4.47
N LEU A 140 6.23 -7.99 -5.63
CA LEU A 140 6.34 -9.31 -6.24
C LEU A 140 7.76 -9.61 -6.76
N GLU A 141 8.52 -8.57 -7.07
CA GLU A 141 9.93 -8.66 -7.49
C GLU A 141 10.87 -9.03 -6.32
N GLN A 142 10.45 -8.85 -5.06
CA GLN A 142 11.25 -9.17 -3.87
C GLN A 142 11.24 -10.67 -3.55
N ARG A 143 11.87 -11.48 -4.40
CA ARG A 143 11.91 -12.96 -4.29
C ARG A 143 12.54 -13.49 -3.00
N SER A 144 13.28 -12.64 -2.28
CA SER A 144 13.91 -12.91 -0.99
C SER A 144 12.92 -12.93 0.19
N LEU A 145 11.69 -12.41 0.00
CA LEU A 145 10.66 -12.28 1.03
C LEU A 145 10.26 -13.62 1.64
N ILE A 146 10.18 -13.62 2.98
CA ILE A 146 9.76 -14.74 3.81
C ILE A 146 8.47 -14.38 4.55
N ASP A 147 8.25 -13.10 4.85
CA ASP A 147 7.09 -12.56 5.55
C ASP A 147 6.54 -11.35 4.78
N LEU A 148 5.25 -11.40 4.43
CA LEU A 148 4.54 -10.29 3.80
C LEU A 148 3.26 -10.00 4.59
N GLN A 149 3.13 -8.77 5.07
CA GLN A 149 2.00 -8.34 5.87
C GLN A 149 1.31 -7.16 5.22
N LEU A 150 0.04 -7.34 4.87
CA LEU A 150 -0.81 -6.36 4.23
C LEU A 150 -1.93 -5.99 5.20
N TYR A 151 -1.74 -4.90 5.94
CA TYR A 151 -2.75 -4.38 6.87
C TYR A 151 -3.53 -3.26 6.21
N ASN A 152 -4.86 -3.30 6.33
CA ASN A 152 -5.75 -2.25 5.81
C ASN A 152 -5.50 -1.88 4.32
N CYS A 153 -4.83 -2.74 3.56
CA CYS A 153 -4.48 -2.50 2.16
C CYS A 153 -5.73 -2.70 1.31
N LYS A 154 -5.88 -1.87 0.27
CA LYS A 154 -7.12 -1.81 -0.51
C LYS A 154 -6.82 -1.73 -2.00
N ILE A 155 -7.73 -2.28 -2.80
CA ILE A 155 -7.73 -2.05 -4.24
C ILE A 155 -8.75 -0.96 -4.54
N ALA A 156 -8.33 0.08 -5.27
CA ALA A 156 -9.23 1.05 -5.84
C ALA A 156 -9.98 0.41 -7.01
N THR A 157 -11.30 0.48 -6.98
CA THR A 157 -12.15 -0.19 -7.98
C THR A 157 -12.87 0.78 -8.88
N HIS A 158 -13.19 1.96 -8.36
CA HIS A 158 -13.91 2.99 -9.10
C HIS A 158 -13.39 4.37 -8.72
N CYS A 159 -13.43 5.31 -9.67
CA CYS A 159 -13.14 6.71 -9.41
C CYS A 159 -14.00 7.64 -10.26
N VAL A 160 -14.43 8.76 -9.66
CA VAL A 160 -14.84 9.95 -10.40
C VAL A 160 -13.58 10.72 -10.79
N VAL A 161 -13.43 10.99 -12.07
CA VAL A 161 -12.38 11.86 -12.59
C VAL A 161 -12.91 13.29 -12.68
N HIS A 162 -12.26 14.17 -11.93
CA HIS A 162 -12.32 15.63 -12.11
C HIS A 162 -11.04 16.04 -12.85
N GLN A 163 -11.17 16.54 -14.08
CA GLN A 163 -10.02 16.68 -15.00
C GLN A 163 -8.91 17.57 -14.43
N ASP A 164 -9.26 18.75 -13.89
CA ASP A 164 -8.29 19.71 -13.36
C ASP A 164 -7.41 19.09 -12.26
N ASP A 165 -8.04 18.38 -11.31
CA ASP A 165 -7.32 17.72 -10.21
C ASP A 165 -6.47 16.54 -10.69
N PHE A 166 -7.02 15.70 -11.58
CA PHE A 166 -6.34 14.50 -12.05
C PHE A 166 -5.16 14.83 -12.96
N GLU A 167 -5.28 15.87 -13.78
CA GLU A 167 -4.19 16.42 -14.57
C GLU A 167 -3.12 17.02 -13.67
N TYR A 168 -3.53 17.84 -12.69
CA TYR A 168 -2.63 18.45 -11.72
C TYR A 168 -1.79 17.41 -10.96
N TRP A 169 -2.43 16.33 -10.49
CA TRP A 169 -1.76 15.25 -9.79
C TRP A 169 -1.05 14.24 -10.70
N SER A 170 -1.17 14.41 -12.03
CA SER A 170 -0.65 13.46 -13.02
C SER A 170 -1.10 12.02 -12.75
N VAL A 171 -2.38 11.85 -12.39
CA VAL A 171 -2.94 10.52 -12.08
C VAL A 171 -2.81 9.63 -13.30
N ASN A 172 -2.41 8.38 -13.10
CA ASN A 172 -2.34 7.39 -14.16
C ASN A 172 -3.42 6.31 -13.96
N LEU A 173 -4.41 6.31 -14.85
CA LEU A 173 -5.50 5.33 -14.92
C LEU A 173 -5.36 4.36 -16.11
N SER A 174 -4.14 4.12 -16.59
CA SER A 174 -3.91 3.16 -17.68
C SER A 174 -4.53 1.80 -17.37
N GLY A 175 -5.32 1.27 -18.30
CA GLY A 175 -6.02 0.00 -18.15
C GLY A 175 -7.36 0.08 -17.41
N TRP A 176 -7.75 1.23 -16.85
CA TRP A 176 -9.11 1.45 -16.33
C TRP A 176 -10.10 1.61 -17.48
N LYS A 177 -11.36 1.26 -17.29
CA LYS A 177 -12.43 1.41 -18.28
C LYS A 177 -13.32 2.59 -17.92
N LYS A 178 -13.63 3.45 -18.90
CA LYS A 178 -14.55 4.56 -18.70
C LYS A 178 -15.99 4.05 -18.77
N LEU A 179 -16.82 4.34 -17.79
CA LEU A 179 -18.20 3.84 -17.76
C LEU A 179 -19.23 4.88 -18.21
N ALA A 180 -18.97 6.17 -17.95
CA ALA A 180 -19.85 7.28 -18.30
C ALA A 180 -19.04 8.57 -18.47
N ASP A 181 -19.53 9.51 -19.28
CA ASP A 181 -18.86 10.80 -19.49
C ASP A 181 -19.12 11.79 -18.34
N SER A 182 -20.25 11.65 -17.64
CA SER A 182 -20.56 12.46 -16.46
C SER A 182 -21.20 11.65 -15.35
N TYR A 183 -21.21 12.24 -14.14
CA TYR A 183 -21.96 11.70 -13.01
C TYR A 183 -23.49 11.71 -13.28
N GLU A 184 -23.99 12.67 -14.06
CA GLU A 184 -25.41 12.80 -14.40
C GLU A 184 -25.87 11.71 -15.38
N GLU A 185 -25.04 11.35 -16.35
CA GLU A 185 -25.27 10.21 -17.26
C GLU A 185 -25.30 8.87 -16.54
N MET A 186 -24.65 8.75 -15.38
CA MET A 186 -24.72 7.54 -14.57
C MET A 186 -26.10 7.34 -13.93
N HIS A 187 -26.80 8.42 -13.55
CA HIS A 187 -28.16 8.32 -12.97
C HIS A 187 -29.22 8.14 -14.04
N HIS A 188 -28.88 8.40 -15.31
CA HIS A 188 -29.74 8.20 -16.48
C HIS A 188 -28.96 7.50 -17.59
N PRO A 189 -28.55 6.23 -17.39
CA PRO A 189 -27.68 5.54 -18.32
C PRO A 189 -28.38 5.40 -19.66
N ASN A 190 -27.85 6.09 -20.66
CA ASN A 190 -28.15 5.71 -22.04
C ASN A 190 -27.34 4.44 -22.31
N LEU A 191 -27.95 3.27 -22.13
CA LEU A 191 -27.29 1.95 -22.16
C LEU A 191 -26.41 1.71 -23.41
N GLY A 192 -26.67 2.42 -24.51
CA GLY A 192 -25.84 2.40 -25.72
C GLY A 192 -24.53 3.20 -25.65
N SER A 193 -24.31 4.00 -24.61
CA SER A 193 -23.19 4.95 -24.47
C SER A 193 -22.13 4.52 -23.45
N MET A 194 -22.31 3.39 -22.75
CA MET A 194 -21.32 2.89 -21.79
C MET A 194 -20.07 2.40 -22.54
N LEU A 195 -19.00 3.20 -22.51
CA LEU A 195 -17.74 2.94 -23.22
C LEU A 195 -16.87 1.92 -22.49
N ASN A 196 -17.20 0.63 -22.54
CA ASN A 196 -16.40 -0.45 -21.95
C ASN A 196 -15.02 -0.70 -22.65
N THR A 197 -14.41 0.34 -23.19
CA THR A 197 -13.07 0.35 -23.76
C THR A 197 -12.05 0.73 -22.68
N PRO A 198 -10.96 -0.04 -22.52
CA PRO A 198 -9.87 0.36 -21.64
C PRO A 198 -9.26 1.68 -22.11
N HIS A 199 -8.88 2.50 -21.14
CA HIS A 199 -8.31 3.82 -21.33
C HIS A 199 -6.79 3.73 -21.55
N PHE A 200 -6.32 4.31 -22.65
CA PHE A 200 -4.90 4.31 -23.05
C PHE A 200 -4.38 5.72 -23.44
N GLY A 201 -5.11 6.79 -23.12
CA GLY A 201 -4.79 8.16 -23.56
C GLY A 201 -4.95 9.24 -22.47
N GLU A 202 -5.24 10.47 -22.88
CA GLU A 202 -5.52 11.59 -21.96
C GLU A 202 -6.76 11.33 -21.12
N ILE A 203 -6.62 11.45 -19.79
CA ILE A 203 -7.72 11.22 -18.85
C ILE A 203 -8.80 12.29 -19.07
N ARG A 204 -10.02 11.84 -19.37
CA ARG A 204 -11.19 12.71 -19.52
C ARG A 204 -12.09 12.67 -18.29
N PRO A 205 -12.85 13.74 -17.98
CA PRO A 205 -13.89 13.70 -16.97
C PRO A 205 -14.80 12.49 -17.16
N GLY A 206 -15.26 11.92 -16.05
CA GLY A 206 -16.20 10.81 -16.08
C GLY A 206 -15.96 9.78 -14.99
N TRP A 207 -16.71 8.69 -15.05
CA TRP A 207 -16.59 7.57 -14.12
C TRP A 207 -15.75 6.46 -14.70
N TYR A 208 -14.84 5.90 -13.92
CA TYR A 208 -13.96 4.82 -14.36
C TYR A 208 -14.04 3.64 -13.41
N MET A 209 -13.83 2.43 -13.95
CA MET A 209 -13.67 1.21 -13.18
C MET A 209 -12.36 0.48 -13.48
N SER A 210 -11.87 -0.22 -12.47
CA SER A 210 -10.78 -1.18 -12.57
C SER A 210 -11.31 -2.60 -12.45
N ASP A 211 -10.77 -3.51 -13.25
CA ASP A 211 -11.02 -4.94 -13.13
C ASP A 211 -10.13 -5.62 -12.07
N LEU A 212 -9.23 -4.88 -11.42
CA LEU A 212 -8.29 -5.44 -10.45
C LEU A 212 -9.03 -6.01 -9.23
N ARG A 213 -8.70 -7.24 -8.82
CA ARG A 213 -9.31 -7.93 -7.67
C ARG A 213 -8.25 -8.56 -6.77
N TRP A 214 -8.62 -8.78 -5.51
CA TRP A 214 -7.73 -9.40 -4.53
C TRP A 214 -7.49 -10.86 -4.86
N SER A 215 -8.48 -11.58 -5.41
CA SER A 215 -8.33 -12.94 -5.93
C SER A 215 -7.10 -13.06 -6.84
N ASN A 216 -7.01 -12.16 -7.83
CA ASN A 216 -5.91 -12.14 -8.79
C ASN A 216 -4.60 -11.73 -8.12
N MET A 217 -4.65 -10.75 -7.20
CA MET A 217 -3.46 -10.30 -6.48
C MET A 217 -2.86 -11.39 -5.58
N PHE A 218 -3.70 -12.13 -4.85
CA PHE A 218 -3.25 -13.24 -4.00
C PHE A 218 -2.65 -14.38 -4.83
N ASP A 219 -3.24 -14.72 -5.98
CA ASP A 219 -2.65 -15.69 -6.90
C ASP A 219 -1.27 -15.23 -7.40
N ARG A 220 -1.10 -13.94 -7.71
CA ARG A 220 0.21 -13.38 -8.11
C ARG A 220 1.22 -13.44 -6.97
N VAL A 221 0.83 -13.08 -5.74
CA VAL A 221 1.69 -13.22 -4.55
C VAL A 221 2.15 -14.67 -4.40
N HIS A 222 1.24 -15.63 -4.53
CA HIS A 222 1.56 -17.05 -4.44
C HIS A 222 2.58 -17.51 -5.49
N GLN A 223 2.43 -17.04 -6.74
CA GLN A 223 3.28 -17.39 -7.87
C GLN A 223 4.67 -16.75 -7.83
N HIS A 224 4.74 -15.47 -7.45
CA HIS A 224 5.97 -14.67 -7.58
C HIS A 224 6.85 -14.67 -6.33
N LEU A 225 6.31 -15.02 -5.15
CA LEU A 225 7.05 -15.09 -3.90
C LEU A 225 7.24 -16.55 -3.42
N PRO A 226 8.23 -17.28 -3.97
CA PRO A 226 8.41 -18.71 -3.70
C PRO A 226 8.91 -19.00 -2.28
N LEU A 227 9.61 -18.05 -1.65
CA LEU A 227 10.18 -18.21 -0.30
C LEU A 227 9.24 -17.78 0.84
N LEU A 228 8.07 -17.23 0.49
CA LEU A 228 7.07 -16.73 1.42
C LEU A 228 6.56 -17.86 2.31
N GLN A 229 6.69 -17.68 3.62
CA GLN A 229 6.31 -18.65 4.67
C GLN A 229 5.26 -18.08 5.62
N ASN A 230 5.19 -16.76 5.76
CA ASN A 230 4.16 -16.08 6.51
C ASN A 230 3.48 -15.06 5.59
N PHE A 231 2.15 -15.08 5.57
CA PHE A 231 1.35 -14.09 4.87
C PHE A 231 0.23 -13.64 5.79
N THR A 232 0.06 -12.32 5.92
CA THR A 232 -1.01 -11.71 6.70
C THR A 232 -1.79 -10.74 5.83
N PHE A 233 -3.12 -10.86 5.83
CA PHE A 233 -4.03 -9.92 5.19
C PHE A 233 -5.18 -9.62 6.16
N GLU A 234 -5.14 -8.47 6.81
CA GLU A 234 -6.05 -8.15 7.92
C GLU A 234 -6.46 -6.68 7.95
N GLY A 235 -7.63 -6.42 8.51
CA GLY A 235 -8.02 -5.09 8.93
C GLY A 235 -7.48 -4.87 10.34
N ALA A 236 -6.70 -3.82 10.56
CA ALA A 236 -6.19 -3.46 11.88
C ALA A 236 -6.82 -2.13 12.32
N GLY A 237 -7.12 -1.99 13.62
CA GLY A 237 -7.50 -0.69 14.18
C GLY A 237 -6.37 0.34 14.01
N CYS A 238 -6.72 1.59 13.74
CA CYS A 238 -5.74 2.68 13.69
C CYS A 238 -4.95 2.72 15.01
N GLY A 239 -3.62 2.68 14.95
CA GLY A 239 -2.74 2.77 16.13
C GLY A 239 -1.76 1.60 16.30
N ALA A 240 -1.97 0.47 15.62
CA ALA A 240 -1.12 -0.72 15.69
C ALA A 240 0.22 -0.61 14.92
N PHE A 241 0.55 0.57 14.38
CA PHE A 241 1.58 0.75 13.36
C PHE A 241 2.96 0.22 13.79
N LEU A 242 3.35 0.51 15.05
CA LEU A 242 4.66 0.15 15.63
C LEU A 242 4.66 -1.13 16.46
N GLU A 243 3.50 -1.71 16.75
CA GLU A 243 3.49 -2.99 17.46
C GLU A 243 4.10 -4.05 16.53
N HIS A 244 5.27 -4.56 16.93
CA HIS A 244 6.03 -5.64 16.28
C HIS A 244 5.28 -7.00 16.27
N TYR A 245 4.01 -7.00 16.64
CA TYR A 245 3.19 -8.18 16.81
C TYR A 245 1.85 -7.99 16.12
N PRO A 246 1.26 -9.07 15.57
CA PRO A 246 -0.07 -9.01 15.01
C PRO A 246 -1.00 -8.51 16.11
N CYS A 247 -1.50 -7.29 15.95
CA CYS A 247 -2.72 -6.88 16.61
C CYS A 247 -3.74 -8.01 16.41
N ARG A 248 -4.54 -8.31 17.45
CA ARG A 248 -5.60 -9.32 17.35
C ARG A 248 -6.31 -9.12 16.00
N PRO A 249 -6.40 -10.17 15.15
CA PRO A 249 -6.97 -10.03 13.83
C PRO A 249 -8.29 -9.29 13.95
N GLY A 250 -8.37 -8.10 13.34
CA GLY A 250 -9.66 -7.44 13.20
C GLY A 250 -10.57 -8.41 12.46
N THR A 251 -11.78 -8.61 12.96
CA THR A 251 -12.64 -9.73 12.61
C THR A 251 -13.10 -9.78 11.15
N ASP A 252 -12.70 -8.83 10.29
CA ASP A 252 -12.95 -8.92 8.86
C ASP A 252 -11.99 -8.05 8.02
N GLY A 253 -10.79 -8.54 7.71
CA GLY A 253 -9.90 -7.91 6.72
C GLY A 253 -10.54 -7.81 5.33
N MET A 254 -11.53 -8.67 5.04
CA MET A 254 -12.26 -8.63 3.78
C MET A 254 -13.27 -7.48 3.74
N ALA A 255 -13.83 -7.03 4.88
CA ALA A 255 -14.82 -5.94 5.00
C ALA A 255 -14.38 -4.60 4.38
N GLY A 256 -13.08 -4.35 4.28
CA GLY A 256 -12.52 -3.08 3.80
C GLY A 256 -11.68 -3.19 2.54
N ARG A 257 -11.67 -4.34 1.85
CA ARG A 257 -10.67 -4.67 0.82
C ARG A 257 -10.77 -3.85 -0.48
N TYR A 258 -11.89 -3.18 -0.71
CA TYR A 258 -12.12 -2.30 -1.86
C TYR A 258 -12.50 -0.89 -1.45
N ILE A 259 -12.08 0.07 -2.26
CA ILE A 259 -12.32 1.49 -2.05
C ILE A 259 -12.69 2.20 -3.36
N THR A 260 -13.36 3.34 -3.24
CA THR A 260 -13.74 4.20 -4.36
C THR A 260 -13.25 5.63 -4.13
N TYR A 261 -12.88 6.33 -5.21
CA TYR A 261 -12.51 7.74 -5.17
C TYR A 261 -13.66 8.61 -5.71
N GLY A 262 -14.04 9.65 -4.98
CA GLY A 262 -15.05 10.61 -5.41
C GLY A 262 -15.10 11.80 -4.47
N ASP A 263 -15.61 12.93 -4.94
CA ASP A 263 -15.76 14.16 -4.14
C ASP A 263 -14.45 14.61 -3.46
N GLY A 264 -13.31 14.33 -4.08
CA GLY A 264 -12.00 14.65 -3.49
C GLY A 264 -11.67 13.85 -2.23
N PHE A 265 -12.12 12.60 -2.10
CA PHE A 265 -11.62 11.71 -1.06
C PHE A 265 -11.79 10.21 -1.37
N TRP A 266 -11.04 9.39 -0.65
CA TRP A 266 -11.18 7.94 -0.65
C TRP A 266 -12.26 7.48 0.34
N ALA A 267 -13.32 6.87 -0.17
CA ALA A 267 -14.42 6.37 0.64
C ALA A 267 -14.43 4.84 0.66
N LYS A 268 -14.62 4.25 1.86
CA LYS A 268 -15.02 2.83 1.94
C LYS A 268 -16.25 2.65 1.06
N MET A 269 -16.29 1.54 0.33
CA MET A 269 -17.44 1.21 -0.49
C MET A 269 -18.63 0.87 0.43
N TRP A 270 -19.52 1.83 0.68
CA TRP A 270 -20.76 1.63 1.41
C TRP A 270 -21.93 1.59 0.42
N TYR A 271 -22.63 0.47 0.37
CA TYR A 271 -23.94 0.39 -0.24
C TYR A 271 -24.99 0.77 0.80
N ARG A 272 -25.88 1.71 0.47
CA ARG A 272 -27.18 1.86 1.15
C ARG A 272 -28.27 1.63 0.11
N PRO A 273 -29.10 0.59 0.25
CA PRO A 273 -30.23 0.40 -0.65
C PRO A 273 -31.16 1.60 -0.59
N LEU A 274 -31.65 2.04 -1.75
CA LEU A 274 -32.50 3.22 -1.96
C LEU A 274 -33.77 3.23 -1.09
N ARG A 275 -34.19 2.08 -0.56
CA ARG A 275 -35.48 1.89 0.14
C ARG A 275 -35.52 2.37 1.61
N GLU A 276 -34.40 2.80 2.20
CA GLU A 276 -34.34 3.21 3.62
C GLU A 276 -34.01 4.70 3.86
N HIS A 277 -34.43 5.61 2.98
CA HIS A 277 -34.22 7.06 3.20
C HIS A 277 -35.41 7.74 3.88
N LEU A 278 -35.30 7.94 5.20
CA LEU A 278 -35.93 9.10 5.87
C LEU A 278 -34.97 10.28 6.08
N ARG A 279 -33.69 10.18 5.70
CA ARG A 279 -32.76 11.33 5.70
C ARG A 279 -31.72 11.22 4.59
N LYS A 280 -31.84 12.14 3.63
CA LYS A 280 -30.91 12.54 2.55
C LYS A 280 -30.36 11.40 1.67
N PRO A 281 -30.55 11.46 0.33
CA PRO A 281 -29.99 10.48 -0.58
C PRO A 281 -28.47 10.49 -0.47
N THR A 282 -27.90 9.33 -0.12
CA THR A 282 -26.48 9.08 -0.40
C THR A 282 -26.38 8.72 -1.87
N CYS A 283 -25.43 9.35 -2.55
CA CYS A 283 -25.26 9.55 -3.99
C CYS A 283 -25.05 8.29 -4.87
N PHE A 284 -25.64 7.11 -4.58
CA PHE A 284 -25.08 5.87 -5.14
C PHE A 284 -26.09 4.75 -5.48
N PHE A 285 -26.49 4.75 -6.77
CA PHE A 285 -26.83 3.60 -7.67
C PHE A 285 -28.24 2.98 -7.69
N ASP A 286 -28.68 2.58 -8.90
CA ASP A 286 -29.68 1.52 -9.15
C ASP A 286 -29.01 0.13 -9.21
N ASP A 287 -29.69 -0.89 -8.68
CA ASP A 287 -29.13 -2.23 -8.39
C ASP A 287 -28.66 -3.05 -9.60
N ASN A 288 -29.06 -2.69 -10.83
CA ASN A 288 -28.91 -3.54 -12.02
C ASN A 288 -27.96 -2.99 -13.10
N MET A 289 -27.21 -1.92 -12.83
CA MET A 289 -26.31 -1.34 -13.82
C MET A 289 -24.96 -2.07 -13.93
N PRO A 290 -24.49 -2.44 -15.14
CA PRO A 290 -23.13 -2.94 -15.37
C PRO A 290 -22.09 -1.93 -14.87
N GLY A 291 -20.97 -2.39 -14.29
CA GLY A 291 -19.90 -1.50 -13.81
C GLY A 291 -20.24 -0.69 -12.55
N THR A 292 -21.35 -0.98 -11.87
CA THR A 292 -21.63 -0.38 -10.57
C THR A 292 -20.88 -1.10 -9.44
N PRO A 293 -20.44 -0.37 -8.40
CA PRO A 293 -19.88 -0.94 -7.18
C PRO A 293 -20.89 -1.78 -6.38
N VAL A 294 -22.19 -1.70 -6.70
CA VAL A 294 -23.28 -2.34 -5.94
C VAL A 294 -23.04 -3.84 -5.83
N GLY A 295 -22.94 -4.35 -4.59
CA GLY A 295 -22.73 -5.77 -4.35
C GLY A 295 -21.40 -6.33 -4.89
N LEU A 296 -20.46 -5.51 -5.40
CA LEU A 296 -19.13 -5.99 -5.80
C LEU A 296 -18.45 -6.72 -4.63
N TYR A 297 -18.59 -6.14 -3.44
CA TYR A 297 -18.14 -6.72 -2.19
C TYR A 297 -18.68 -8.15 -1.98
N THR A 298 -19.98 -8.35 -2.20
CA THR A 298 -20.60 -9.67 -2.00
C THR A 298 -20.19 -10.63 -3.11
N ARG A 299 -20.21 -10.16 -4.36
CA ARG A 299 -19.92 -10.95 -5.56
C ARG A 299 -18.50 -11.50 -5.59
N THR A 300 -17.51 -10.74 -5.13
CA THR A 300 -16.12 -11.20 -5.16
C THR A 300 -15.67 -11.87 -3.87
N LYS A 301 -16.48 -11.81 -2.79
CA LYS A 301 -16.10 -12.30 -1.46
C LYS A 301 -15.60 -13.74 -1.50
N GLU A 302 -16.35 -14.62 -2.17
CA GLU A 302 -16.01 -16.03 -2.26
C GLU A 302 -14.69 -16.25 -3.01
N ALA A 303 -14.53 -15.65 -4.18
CA ALA A 303 -13.30 -15.78 -4.98
C ALA A 303 -12.07 -15.19 -4.27
N ASP A 304 -12.21 -14.01 -3.63
CA ASP A 304 -11.12 -13.37 -2.87
C ASP A 304 -10.73 -14.22 -1.65
N GLN A 305 -11.73 -14.77 -0.94
CA GLN A 305 -11.51 -15.63 0.23
C GLN A 305 -10.83 -16.95 -0.15
N GLN A 306 -11.30 -17.62 -1.21
CA GLN A 306 -10.69 -18.87 -1.68
C GLN A 306 -9.23 -18.67 -2.11
N ALA A 307 -8.93 -17.58 -2.82
CA ALA A 307 -7.57 -17.24 -3.21
C ALA A 307 -6.67 -16.93 -1.99
N LEU A 308 -7.21 -16.22 -0.99
CA LEU A 308 -6.49 -15.97 0.27
C LEU A 308 -6.19 -17.28 1.02
N GLU A 309 -7.19 -18.15 1.18
CA GLU A 309 -7.03 -19.43 1.87
C GLU A 309 -5.99 -20.31 1.18
N LYS A 310 -6.03 -20.38 -0.15
CA LYS A 310 -5.04 -21.10 -0.96
C LYS A 310 -3.62 -20.55 -0.75
N LEU A 311 -3.44 -19.24 -0.72
CA LEU A 311 -2.15 -18.61 -0.44
C LEU A 311 -1.68 -18.89 0.99
N THR A 312 -2.55 -18.75 1.98
CA THR A 312 -2.24 -18.99 3.40
C THR A 312 -1.88 -20.46 3.65
N GLU A 313 -2.58 -21.40 3.03
CA GLU A 313 -2.25 -22.82 3.15
C GLU A 313 -0.93 -23.16 2.47
N ALA A 314 -0.65 -22.55 1.30
CA ALA A 314 0.62 -22.74 0.61
C ALA A 314 1.81 -22.23 1.45
N THR A 315 1.70 -21.07 2.09
CA THR A 315 2.75 -20.52 2.96
C THR A 315 2.94 -21.36 4.22
N ARG A 316 1.84 -21.84 4.84
CA ARG A 316 1.87 -22.77 5.97
C ARG A 316 2.60 -24.07 5.64
N LYS A 317 2.29 -24.70 4.50
CA LYS A 317 2.97 -25.94 4.03
C LYS A 317 4.47 -25.74 3.86
N ARG A 318 4.90 -24.60 3.29
CA ARG A 318 6.32 -24.26 3.12
C ARG A 318 7.05 -24.15 4.47
N ARG A 319 6.39 -23.55 5.47
CA ARG A 319 6.91 -23.43 6.84
C ARG A 319 7.10 -24.80 7.51
N SER A 320 6.08 -25.65 7.46
CA SER A 320 6.15 -27.00 8.04
C SER A 320 7.15 -27.92 7.32
N GLY A 321 7.22 -27.86 5.99
CA GLY A 321 8.19 -28.66 5.21
C GLY A 321 9.65 -28.32 5.53
N LYS A 322 9.97 -27.05 5.84
CA LYS A 322 11.29 -26.66 6.31
C LYS A 322 11.61 -27.19 7.72
N GLN A 323 10.64 -27.19 8.63
CA GLN A 323 10.82 -27.75 9.97
C GLN A 323 11.15 -29.24 9.92
N CYS A 324 10.39 -30.03 9.14
CA CYS A 324 10.68 -31.47 8.95
C CYS A 324 12.07 -31.73 8.33
N ALA A 325 12.50 -30.89 7.38
CA ALA A 325 13.83 -31.03 6.74
C ALA A 325 14.99 -30.68 7.69
N LEU A 326 14.78 -29.76 8.63
CA LEU A 326 15.77 -29.39 9.66
C LEU A 326 15.88 -30.48 10.75
N GLU A 327 14.76 -31.04 11.20
CA GLU A 327 14.74 -32.15 12.16
C GLU A 327 15.40 -33.41 11.59
N GLY A 328 15.13 -33.76 10.33
CA GLY A 328 15.76 -34.88 9.64
C GLY A 328 17.28 -34.74 9.49
N ARG A 329 17.82 -33.51 9.37
CA ARG A 329 19.27 -33.27 9.30
C ARG A 329 19.96 -33.31 10.67
N SER A 330 19.27 -32.93 11.74
CA SER A 330 19.79 -33.05 13.11
C SER A 330 19.94 -34.51 13.56
N VAL A 331 19.04 -35.40 13.13
CA VAL A 331 19.13 -36.85 13.43
C VAL A 331 20.32 -37.51 12.71
N VAL A 332 20.69 -37.03 11.52
CA VAL A 332 21.83 -37.58 10.76
C VAL A 332 23.18 -37.11 11.33
N ARG A 333 23.27 -35.92 11.94
CA ARG A 333 24.52 -35.41 12.55
C ARG A 333 24.85 -36.01 13.92
N GLN A 334 23.96 -36.77 14.54
CA GLN A 334 24.23 -37.48 15.81
C GLN A 334 24.70 -38.94 15.61
N ARG A 335 24.96 -39.37 14.37
CA ARG A 335 25.47 -40.72 14.04
C ARG A 335 26.80 -40.71 13.27
N GLY A 336 27.65 -39.71 13.50
CA GLY A 336 28.99 -39.61 12.95
C GLY A 336 30.03 -39.70 14.05
#